data_AF-A8DS01-F1
#
_entry.id   AF-A8DS01-F1
#
_cell.length_a   1.000
_cell.length_b   1.000
_cell.length_c   1.000
_cell.angle_alpha   90.00
_cell.angle_beta   90.00
_cell.angle_gamma   90.00
#
_symmetry.space_group_name_H-M   'P 1'
#
loop_
_entity.id
_entity.type
_entity.pdbx_description
1 polymer ?
#
loop_
_entity_poly.entity_id
_entity_poly.type
_entity_poly.pdbx_seq_one_letter_code
_entity_poly.pdbx_strand_id
1 'polypeptide(L)'
;LADRKSIVLNYNPFITFKDDPVKENNDQLVRATNFIKSAVRFKISMDETVLEPDVFHLNPKKSDTDWFKNIIRYVPRKLSWYGAFLVKAFPLDMSQYNRLFCSTRIPNKGKDKLETFEGARHMLVMHKGHFYVFDVITTDGSIVAGSTIYQNLKEIANNPSPPSSSPIGLLTTEERDTWASQRHAISAIPANHESLKLIDSALFALCLDDEAPSDPVHMTQVMLHGDGMNRWFDKSFQLIVCKQGLSAIN
;
A
#
# COMPACT_ATOMS: atom_id res chain seq x y z
N LEU A 1 12.44 2.84 -14.05
CA LEU A 1 13.08 1.59 -13.55
C LEU A 1 14.59 1.52 -13.79
N ALA A 2 15.16 2.16 -14.83
CA ALA A 2 16.62 2.19 -15.04
C ALA A 2 17.33 3.34 -14.31
N ASP A 3 16.59 4.37 -13.86
CA ASP A 3 17.17 5.40 -13.01
C ASP A 3 17.71 4.79 -11.71
N ARG A 4 18.86 5.31 -11.29
CA ARG A 4 19.74 4.82 -10.24
C ARG A 4 19.69 5.69 -8.98
N LYS A 5 19.14 6.90 -9.06
CA LYS A 5 18.92 7.75 -7.89
C LYS A 5 18.03 7.07 -6.85
N SER A 6 18.20 7.46 -5.58
CA SER A 6 17.27 7.08 -4.51
C SER A 6 15.83 7.36 -4.91
N ILE A 7 14.92 6.46 -4.55
CA ILE A 7 13.49 6.65 -4.81
C ILE A 7 12.86 7.70 -3.90
N VAL A 8 13.45 7.90 -2.72
CA VAL A 8 13.01 8.87 -1.71
C VAL A 8 13.37 10.28 -2.18
N LEU A 9 12.46 11.24 -1.98
CA LEU A 9 12.52 12.65 -2.44
C LEU A 9 12.51 12.86 -3.96
N ASN A 10 13.13 11.99 -4.74
CA ASN A 10 13.22 12.14 -6.20
C ASN A 10 11.94 11.68 -6.93
N TYR A 11 11.22 10.68 -6.40
CA TYR A 11 10.06 10.09 -7.09
C TYR A 11 8.87 9.81 -6.18
N ASN A 12 9.07 9.18 -5.01
CA ASN A 12 7.95 8.75 -4.16
C ASN A 12 7.21 9.97 -3.59
N PRO A 13 5.94 10.19 -3.98
CA PRO A 13 5.11 11.26 -3.40
C PRO A 13 4.39 10.75 -2.15
N PHE A 14 3.56 11.59 -1.53
CA PHE A 14 2.61 11.12 -0.52
C PHE A 14 1.27 11.84 -0.68
N ILE A 15 0.21 11.23 -0.16
CA ILE A 15 -1.13 11.82 -0.08
C ILE A 15 -1.67 11.58 1.34
N THR A 16 -2.14 12.64 2.00
CA THR A 16 -2.72 12.55 3.34
C THR A 16 -4.21 12.28 3.31
N PHE A 17 -4.70 11.53 4.29
CA PHE A 17 -6.12 11.36 4.52
C PHE A 17 -6.65 12.50 5.40
N LYS A 18 -7.92 12.86 5.18
CA LYS A 18 -8.67 13.65 6.15
C LYS A 18 -8.96 12.81 7.38
N ASP A 19 -9.08 13.46 8.53
CA ASP A 19 -9.52 12.81 9.76
C ASP A 19 -10.94 12.28 9.63
N ASP A 20 -11.19 11.16 10.32
CA ASP A 20 -12.54 10.63 10.44
C ASP A 20 -13.37 11.66 11.22
N PRO A 21 -14.58 12.01 10.75
CA PRO A 21 -15.46 12.93 11.49
C PRO A 21 -15.82 12.42 12.88
N VAL A 22 -15.77 11.10 13.13
CA VAL A 22 -15.95 10.48 14.44
C VAL A 22 -14.61 10.42 15.16
N LYS A 23 -14.49 11.16 16.26
CA LYS A 23 -13.22 11.36 16.97
C LYS A 23 -12.60 10.04 17.46
N GLU A 24 -13.43 9.11 17.91
CA GLU A 24 -13.02 7.80 18.43
C GLU A 24 -12.37 6.93 17.35
N ASN A 25 -12.73 7.13 16.08
CA ASN A 25 -12.12 6.42 14.95
C ASN A 25 -10.72 6.94 14.60
N ASN A 26 -10.28 8.06 15.19
CA ASN A 26 -8.94 8.60 15.00
C ASN A 26 -7.92 8.07 16.01
N ASP A 27 -8.30 7.15 16.91
CA ASP A 27 -7.32 6.34 17.62
C ASP A 27 -6.43 5.59 16.61
N GLN A 28 -5.12 5.56 16.83
CA GLN A 28 -4.14 5.02 15.87
C GLN A 28 -4.48 3.57 15.47
N LEU A 29 -4.77 2.70 16.45
CA LEU A 29 -4.98 1.28 16.19
C LEU A 29 -6.35 1.02 15.60
N VAL A 30 -7.38 1.75 16.05
CA VAL A 30 -8.73 1.70 15.45
C VAL A 30 -8.67 2.14 13.99
N ARG A 31 -8.02 3.27 13.71
CA ARG A 31 -7.89 3.84 12.36
C ARG A 31 -7.09 2.92 11.45
N ALA A 32 -5.94 2.40 11.92
CA ALA A 32 -5.15 1.42 11.18
C ALA A 32 -5.95 0.15 10.87
N THR A 33 -6.70 -0.39 11.84
CA THR A 33 -7.56 -1.57 11.64
C THR A 33 -8.62 -1.31 10.57
N ASN A 34 -9.28 -0.16 10.60
CA ASN A 34 -10.30 0.22 9.63
C ASN A 34 -9.73 0.41 8.22
N PHE A 35 -8.54 1.01 8.10
CA PHE A 35 -7.85 1.12 6.82
C PHE A 35 -7.44 -0.24 6.27
N ILE A 36 -6.88 -1.14 7.09
CA ILE A 36 -6.50 -2.49 6.65
C ILE A 36 -7.72 -3.22 6.11
N LYS A 37 -8.83 -3.22 6.85
CA LYS A 37 -10.08 -3.84 6.39
C LYS A 37 -10.56 -3.23 5.07
N SER A 38 -10.48 -1.92 4.91
CA SER A 38 -10.91 -1.23 3.69
C SER A 38 -10.00 -1.53 2.50
N ALA A 39 -8.68 -1.56 2.71
CA ALA A 39 -7.70 -1.92 1.69
C ALA A 39 -7.85 -3.38 1.25
N VAL A 40 -8.08 -4.30 2.20
CA VAL A 40 -8.34 -5.72 1.88
C VAL A 40 -9.66 -5.89 1.14
N ARG A 41 -10.73 -5.16 1.53
CA ARG A 41 -12.00 -5.13 0.77
C ARG A 41 -11.75 -4.68 -0.66
N PHE A 42 -11.02 -3.58 -0.85
CA PHE A 42 -10.69 -3.07 -2.18
C PHE A 42 -9.90 -4.10 -3.01
N LYS A 43 -8.92 -4.78 -2.39
CA LYS A 43 -8.15 -5.86 -3.02
C LYS A 43 -9.03 -7.02 -3.48
N ILE A 44 -9.95 -7.48 -2.62
CA ILE A 44 -10.91 -8.54 -2.97
C ILE A 44 -11.83 -8.08 -4.09
N SER A 45 -12.38 -6.86 -4.02
CA SER A 45 -13.24 -6.31 -5.08
C SER A 45 -12.52 -6.19 -6.43
N MET A 46 -11.21 -5.91 -6.41
CA MET A 46 -10.37 -5.89 -7.61
C MET A 46 -10.14 -7.30 -8.17
N ASP A 47 -9.79 -8.26 -7.31
CA ASP A 47 -9.56 -9.66 -7.72
C ASP A 47 -10.83 -10.32 -8.27
N GLU A 48 -11.99 -10.03 -7.68
CA GLU A 48 -13.31 -10.52 -8.12
C GLU A 48 -13.86 -9.74 -9.33
N THR A 49 -13.15 -8.72 -9.81
CA THR A 49 -13.56 -7.86 -10.94
C THR A 49 -14.91 -7.17 -10.75
N VAL A 50 -15.27 -6.87 -9.50
CA VAL A 50 -16.52 -6.17 -9.13
C VAL A 50 -16.33 -4.67 -8.86
N LEU A 51 -15.08 -4.19 -8.90
CA LEU A 51 -14.79 -2.76 -8.85
C LEU A 51 -15.37 -2.06 -10.09
N GLU A 52 -16.05 -0.93 -9.87
CA GLU A 52 -16.57 -0.14 -10.99
C GLU A 52 -15.41 0.35 -11.87
N PRO A 53 -15.55 0.33 -13.22
CA PRO A 53 -14.52 0.86 -14.09
C PRO A 53 -14.27 2.34 -13.84
N ASP A 54 -13.01 2.77 -13.90
CA ASP A 54 -12.66 4.19 -13.85
C ASP A 54 -13.15 4.87 -15.13
N VAL A 55 -14.09 5.79 -14.99
CA VAL A 55 -14.70 6.51 -16.10
C VAL A 55 -14.75 8.00 -15.79
N PHE A 56 -14.19 8.81 -16.68
CA PHE A 56 -14.38 10.25 -16.64
C PHE A 56 -15.69 10.62 -17.33
N HIS A 57 -16.61 11.23 -16.59
CA HIS A 57 -17.94 11.59 -17.08
C HIS A 57 -18.05 13.11 -17.30
N LEU A 58 -18.29 13.56 -18.54
CA LEU A 58 -18.55 14.99 -18.80
C LEU A 58 -19.90 15.45 -18.24
N ASN A 59 -20.87 14.54 -18.11
CA ASN A 59 -22.14 14.80 -17.46
C ASN A 59 -22.62 13.57 -16.68
N PRO A 60 -22.20 13.40 -15.41
CA PRO A 60 -22.52 12.24 -14.58
C PRO A 60 -24.03 11.94 -14.51
N LYS A 61 -24.88 12.98 -14.47
CA LYS A 61 -26.35 12.81 -14.43
C LYS A 61 -26.94 12.05 -15.61
N LYS A 62 -26.20 11.95 -16.73
CA LYS A 62 -26.60 11.18 -17.91
C LYS A 62 -25.82 9.88 -18.07
N SER A 63 -24.53 9.91 -17.76
CA SER A 63 -23.61 8.81 -18.08
C SER A 63 -23.24 7.90 -16.92
N ASP A 64 -23.43 8.35 -15.68
CA ASP A 64 -23.21 7.56 -14.47
C ASP A 64 -24.57 7.24 -13.84
N THR A 65 -25.31 6.37 -14.51
CA THR A 65 -26.68 5.99 -14.10
C THR A 65 -26.84 4.48 -14.15
N ASP A 66 -27.70 3.93 -13.29
CA ASP A 66 -28.00 2.49 -13.29
C ASP A 66 -28.52 2.03 -14.64
N TRP A 67 -29.32 2.85 -15.32
CA TRP A 67 -29.78 2.57 -16.67
C TRP A 67 -28.61 2.36 -17.64
N PHE A 68 -27.63 3.26 -17.66
CA PHE A 68 -26.45 3.15 -18.51
C PHE A 68 -25.60 1.92 -18.13
N LYS A 69 -25.34 1.72 -16.83
CA LYS A 69 -24.60 0.56 -16.29
C LYS A 69 -25.29 -0.78 -16.62
N ASN A 70 -26.62 -0.79 -16.63
CA ASN A 70 -27.44 -1.96 -16.98
C ASN A 70 -27.41 -2.28 -18.49
N ILE A 71 -27.18 -1.29 -19.35
CA ILE A 71 -27.08 -1.51 -20.80
C ILE A 71 -25.65 -1.85 -21.20
N ILE A 72 -24.67 -1.05 -20.76
CA ILE A 72 -23.28 -1.15 -21.24
C ILE A 72 -22.63 -2.49 -20.89
N ARG A 73 -23.09 -3.17 -19.83
CA ARG A 73 -22.60 -4.51 -19.42
C ARG A 73 -22.82 -5.60 -20.46
N TYR A 74 -23.83 -5.44 -21.34
CA TYR A 74 -24.13 -6.40 -22.40
C TYR A 74 -23.38 -6.08 -23.70
N VAL A 75 -22.76 -4.90 -23.80
CA VAL A 75 -21.98 -4.51 -24.96
C VAL A 75 -20.63 -5.24 -24.94
N PRO A 76 -20.23 -5.90 -26.04
CA PRO A 76 -18.93 -6.58 -26.10
C PRO A 76 -17.77 -5.63 -25.78
N ARG A 77 -16.73 -6.12 -25.08
CA ARG A 77 -15.56 -5.31 -24.65
C ARG A 77 -14.90 -4.51 -25.78
N LYS A 78 -14.91 -5.02 -27.02
CA LYS A 78 -14.35 -4.33 -28.19
C LYS A 78 -15.15 -3.07 -28.60
N LEU A 79 -16.40 -2.98 -28.18
CA LEU A 79 -17.34 -1.91 -28.53
C LEU A 79 -17.76 -1.05 -27.33
N SER A 80 -17.50 -1.51 -26.10
CA SER A 80 -17.94 -0.83 -24.87
C SER A 80 -17.41 0.60 -24.76
N TRP A 81 -16.17 0.84 -25.21
CA TRP A 81 -15.61 2.19 -25.23
C TRP A 81 -16.42 3.15 -26.12
N TYR A 82 -16.82 2.71 -27.32
CA TYR A 82 -17.64 3.54 -28.22
C TYR A 82 -19.04 3.80 -27.62
N GLY A 83 -19.63 2.81 -26.95
CA GLY A 83 -20.90 2.99 -26.24
C GLY A 83 -20.82 4.04 -25.13
N ALA A 84 -19.73 4.05 -24.36
CA ALA A 84 -19.47 5.08 -23.36
C ALA A 84 -19.22 6.46 -23.99
N PHE A 85 -18.46 6.51 -25.09
CA PHE A 85 -18.17 7.75 -25.80
C PHE A 85 -19.44 8.47 -26.27
N LEU A 86 -20.47 7.73 -26.74
CA LEU A 86 -21.75 8.29 -27.17
C LEU A 86 -22.49 9.07 -26.06
N VAL A 87 -22.31 8.69 -24.80
CA VAL A 87 -22.86 9.41 -23.63
C VAL A 87 -21.87 10.37 -23.00
N LYS A 88 -20.77 10.69 -23.69
CA LYS A 88 -19.69 11.55 -23.22
C LYS A 88 -19.02 11.04 -21.93
N ALA A 89 -18.89 9.71 -21.84
CA ALA A 89 -18.12 9.02 -20.82
C ALA A 89 -16.83 8.45 -21.42
N PHE A 90 -15.73 8.59 -20.69
CA PHE A 90 -14.38 8.25 -21.14
C PHE A 90 -13.77 7.23 -20.17
N PRO A 91 -13.92 5.92 -20.44
CA PRO A 91 -13.26 4.88 -19.66
C PRO A 91 -11.74 5.05 -19.68
N LEU A 92 -11.10 4.88 -18.54
CA LEU A 92 -9.66 5.03 -18.34
C LEU A 92 -8.97 3.67 -18.31
N ASP A 93 -7.67 3.66 -18.55
CA ASP A 93 -6.86 2.45 -18.41
C ASP A 93 -6.71 2.06 -16.93
N MET A 94 -6.96 0.78 -16.63
CA MET A 94 -6.80 0.21 -15.29
C MET A 94 -5.71 -0.86 -15.26
N SER A 95 -4.87 -0.98 -16.30
CA SER A 95 -3.84 -2.03 -16.39
C SER A 95 -2.79 -2.00 -15.27
N GLN A 96 -2.66 -0.86 -14.57
CA GLN A 96 -1.70 -0.66 -13.48
C GLN A 96 -2.24 -1.08 -12.11
N TYR A 97 -3.56 -1.24 -11.96
CA TYR A 97 -4.21 -1.51 -10.67
C TYR A 97 -3.73 -2.82 -10.04
N ASN A 98 -3.40 -3.81 -10.86
CA ASN A 98 -2.87 -5.10 -10.39
C ASN A 98 -1.55 -4.98 -9.59
N ARG A 99 -0.83 -3.85 -9.70
CA ARG A 99 0.41 -3.58 -8.95
C ARG A 99 0.18 -2.88 -7.61
N LEU A 100 -1.05 -2.55 -7.25
CA LEU A 100 -1.35 -1.95 -5.94
C LEU A 100 -1.01 -2.92 -4.80
N PHE A 101 -1.35 -4.20 -4.97
CA PHE A 101 -1.18 -5.21 -3.91
C PHE A 101 -0.16 -6.27 -4.28
N CYS A 102 0.38 -6.91 -3.24
CA CYS A 102 1.32 -8.03 -3.35
C CYS A 102 2.51 -7.72 -4.26
N SER A 103 2.89 -6.44 -4.32
CA SER A 103 3.82 -5.92 -5.31
C SER A 103 4.91 -5.09 -4.67
N THR A 104 6.09 -5.13 -5.27
CA THR A 104 7.26 -4.38 -4.81
C THR A 104 8.22 -4.13 -5.97
N ARG A 105 9.08 -3.13 -5.82
CA ARG A 105 10.18 -2.84 -6.73
C ARG A 105 11.46 -3.50 -6.21
N ILE A 106 11.90 -4.56 -6.89
CA ILE A 106 13.14 -5.26 -6.56
C ILE A 106 14.33 -4.50 -7.18
N PRO A 107 15.32 -4.05 -6.38
CA PRO A 107 16.53 -3.41 -6.91
C PRO A 107 17.38 -4.45 -7.64
N ASN A 108 17.83 -4.10 -8.84
CA ASN A 108 18.71 -4.92 -9.67
C ASN A 108 19.73 -3.99 -10.33
N LYS A 109 20.95 -4.47 -10.57
CA LYS A 109 22.00 -3.66 -11.20
C LYS A 109 21.55 -3.14 -12.58
N GLY A 110 21.69 -1.85 -12.81
CA GLY A 110 21.36 -1.16 -14.06
C GLY A 110 19.85 -0.97 -14.33
N LYS A 111 18.98 -1.90 -13.90
CA LYS A 111 17.53 -1.77 -14.06
C LYS A 111 16.75 -2.60 -13.07
N ASP A 112 15.92 -1.94 -12.27
CA ASP A 112 15.06 -2.58 -11.28
C ASP A 112 13.92 -3.36 -11.94
N LYS A 113 13.36 -4.32 -11.18
CA LYS A 113 12.22 -5.14 -11.61
C LYS A 113 11.00 -4.81 -10.75
N LEU A 114 9.84 -4.65 -11.38
CA LEU A 114 8.57 -4.67 -10.66
C LEU A 114 8.10 -6.11 -10.55
N GLU A 115 7.87 -6.58 -9.33
CA GLU A 115 7.45 -7.95 -9.05
C GLU A 115 6.12 -7.95 -8.32
N THR A 116 5.23 -8.84 -8.75
CA THR A 116 3.90 -9.05 -8.17
C THR A 116 3.80 -10.52 -7.82
N PHE A 117 3.39 -10.82 -6.60
CA PHE A 117 3.32 -12.15 -6.04
C PHE A 117 1.86 -12.60 -5.93
N GLU A 118 1.57 -13.79 -6.42
CA GLU A 118 0.23 -14.36 -6.36
C GLU A 118 0.00 -15.12 -5.04
N GLY A 119 -1.25 -15.14 -4.58
CA GLY A 119 -1.67 -15.97 -3.45
C GLY A 119 -1.23 -15.51 -2.05
N ALA A 120 -0.53 -14.38 -1.92
CA ALA A 120 -0.20 -13.81 -0.61
C ALA A 120 -1.48 -13.38 0.13
N ARG A 121 -1.54 -13.68 1.43
CA ARG A 121 -2.67 -13.37 2.33
C ARG A 121 -2.27 -12.48 3.51
N HIS A 122 -0.98 -12.23 3.68
CA HIS A 122 -0.40 -11.47 4.79
C HIS A 122 -0.12 -10.02 4.43
N MET A 123 -0.04 -9.19 5.46
CA MET A 123 0.45 -7.81 5.35
C MET A 123 1.78 -7.64 6.08
N LEU A 124 2.50 -6.59 5.74
CA LEU A 124 3.70 -6.16 6.45
C LEU A 124 3.33 -5.02 7.41
N VAL A 125 3.78 -5.09 8.65
CA VAL A 125 3.71 -3.99 9.61
C VAL A 125 5.12 -3.62 10.06
N MET A 126 5.43 -2.33 10.03
CA MET A 126 6.66 -1.74 10.54
C MET A 126 6.36 -0.88 11.77
N HIS A 127 7.10 -1.12 12.84
CA HIS A 127 7.05 -0.31 14.06
C HIS A 127 8.44 -0.23 14.67
N LYS A 128 8.96 0.99 14.86
CA LYS A 128 10.30 1.27 15.41
C LYS A 128 11.45 0.55 14.68
N GLY A 129 11.31 0.40 13.36
CA GLY A 129 12.30 -0.27 12.51
C GLY A 129 12.30 -1.80 12.60
N HIS A 130 11.32 -2.38 13.31
CA HIS A 130 11.07 -3.82 13.35
C HIS A 130 10.01 -4.21 12.33
N PHE A 131 10.10 -5.43 11.81
CA PHE A 131 9.21 -5.97 10.79
C PHE A 131 8.34 -7.08 11.39
N TYR A 132 7.03 -7.00 11.14
CA TYR A 132 6.05 -7.97 11.59
C TYR A 132 5.16 -8.37 10.42
N VAL A 133 4.75 -9.64 10.38
CA VAL A 133 3.83 -10.14 9.35
C VAL A 133 2.73 -10.97 9.99
N PHE A 134 1.50 -10.81 9.49
CA PHE A 134 0.37 -11.67 9.84
C PHE A 134 -0.66 -11.69 8.71
N ASP A 135 -1.44 -12.77 8.64
CA ASP A 135 -2.52 -12.94 7.67
C ASP A 135 -3.66 -11.93 7.92
N VAL A 136 -4.12 -11.27 6.84
CA VAL A 136 -5.31 -10.40 6.84
C VAL A 136 -6.43 -10.94 5.95
N ILE A 137 -6.13 -12.00 5.19
CA ILE A 137 -7.08 -12.80 4.42
C ILE A 137 -7.01 -14.23 4.95
N THR A 138 -8.15 -14.82 5.27
CA THR A 138 -8.26 -16.21 5.73
C THR A 138 -8.08 -17.20 4.57
N THR A 139 -7.92 -18.49 4.86
CA THR A 139 -7.67 -19.51 3.83
C THR A 139 -8.84 -19.72 2.88
N ASP A 140 -10.05 -19.36 3.28
CA ASP A 140 -11.28 -19.35 2.46
C ASP A 140 -11.45 -18.06 1.62
N GLY A 141 -10.51 -17.11 1.72
CA GLY A 141 -10.55 -15.85 0.97
C GLY A 141 -11.30 -14.71 1.66
N SER A 142 -11.90 -14.96 2.84
CA SER A 142 -12.57 -13.93 3.63
C SER A 142 -11.58 -12.98 4.32
N ILE A 143 -12.07 -11.84 4.79
CA ILE A 143 -11.26 -10.88 5.56
C ILE A 143 -11.16 -11.36 7.00
N VAL A 144 -9.94 -11.35 7.57
CA VAL A 144 -9.74 -11.63 9.00
C VAL A 144 -10.56 -10.66 9.86
N ALA A 145 -11.13 -11.17 10.96
CA ALA A 145 -11.95 -10.37 11.86
C ALA A 145 -11.20 -9.12 12.35
N GLY A 146 -11.89 -7.97 12.33
CA GLY A 146 -11.28 -6.70 12.73
C GLY A 146 -10.75 -6.70 14.17
N SER A 147 -11.39 -7.43 15.07
CA SER A 147 -10.91 -7.63 16.44
C SER A 147 -9.56 -8.33 16.49
N THR A 148 -9.35 -9.36 15.66
CA THR A 148 -8.07 -10.08 15.55
C THR A 148 -6.99 -9.17 14.99
N ILE A 149 -7.28 -8.43 13.91
CA ILE A 149 -6.34 -7.45 13.33
C ILE A 149 -5.95 -6.42 14.40
N TYR A 150 -6.93 -5.86 15.11
CA TYR A 150 -6.69 -4.89 16.18
C TYR A 150 -5.80 -5.46 17.30
N GLN A 151 -6.04 -6.70 17.76
CA GLN A 151 -5.19 -7.32 18.78
C GLN A 151 -3.76 -7.51 18.29
N ASN A 152 -3.55 -7.98 17.05
CA ASN A 152 -2.21 -8.13 16.47
C ASN A 152 -1.49 -6.77 16.42
N LEU A 153 -2.17 -5.71 15.96
CA LEU A 153 -1.59 -4.36 15.94
C LEU A 153 -1.29 -3.85 17.35
N LYS A 154 -2.15 -4.14 18.33
CA LYS A 154 -1.96 -3.79 19.73
C LYS A 154 -0.75 -4.51 20.34
N GLU A 155 -0.53 -5.78 20.01
CA GLU A 155 0.66 -6.52 20.44
C GLU A 155 1.93 -5.90 19.83
N ILE A 156 1.92 -5.56 18.54
CA ILE A 156 3.03 -4.90 17.85
C ILE A 156 3.34 -3.53 18.45
N ALA A 157 2.29 -2.72 18.72
CA ALA A 157 2.43 -1.38 19.29
C ALA A 157 2.95 -1.41 20.73
N ASN A 158 2.58 -2.43 21.51
CA ASN A 158 3.01 -2.60 22.90
C ASN A 158 4.32 -3.38 23.06
N ASN A 159 4.98 -3.77 21.97
CA ASN A 159 6.26 -4.47 22.05
C ASN A 159 7.29 -3.56 22.78
N PRO A 160 7.88 -4.02 23.91
CA PRO A 160 8.76 -3.21 24.73
C PRO A 160 10.16 -3.02 24.12
N SER A 161 10.46 -3.70 23.01
CA SER A 161 11.77 -3.62 22.36
C SER A 161 12.11 -2.17 21.99
N PRO A 162 13.35 -1.71 22.26
CA PRO A 162 13.78 -0.40 21.80
C PRO A 162 13.80 -0.36 20.26
N PRO A 163 13.86 0.84 19.65
CA PRO A 163 14.07 0.97 18.21
C PRO A 163 15.26 0.14 17.73
N SER A 164 15.12 -0.48 16.56
CA SER A 164 16.15 -1.34 15.99
C SER A 164 17.47 -0.58 15.84
N SER A 165 18.57 -1.17 16.35
CA SER A 165 19.92 -0.62 16.16
C SER A 165 20.45 -0.79 14.74
N SER A 166 19.75 -1.55 13.89
CA SER A 166 20.11 -1.81 12.50
C SER A 166 18.84 -1.84 11.64
N PRO A 167 18.21 -0.69 11.39
CA PRO A 167 16.94 -0.62 10.68
C PRO A 167 17.14 -0.88 9.19
N ILE A 168 16.83 -2.11 8.75
CA ILE A 168 17.00 -2.56 7.35
C ILE A 168 16.18 -1.72 6.37
N GLY A 169 15.11 -1.06 6.82
CA GLY A 169 14.30 -0.15 6.00
C GLY A 169 15.11 0.97 5.35
N LEU A 170 16.16 1.46 6.02
CA LEU A 170 17.05 2.51 5.49
C LEU A 170 17.70 2.13 4.16
N LEU A 171 17.95 0.84 3.93
CA LEU A 171 18.61 0.39 2.70
C LEU A 171 17.74 0.64 1.46
N THR A 172 16.41 0.75 1.62
CA THR A 172 15.50 1.12 0.52
C THR A 172 15.63 2.59 0.10
N THR A 173 16.33 3.42 0.89
CA THR A 173 16.62 4.83 0.60
C THR A 173 17.90 5.05 -0.21
N GLU A 174 18.71 4.01 -0.39
CA GLU A 174 19.99 4.12 -1.08
C GLU A 174 19.85 4.34 -2.60
N GLU A 175 20.97 4.70 -3.22
CA GLU A 175 21.16 4.57 -4.67
C GLU A 175 20.88 3.12 -5.09
N ARG A 176 20.24 2.92 -6.26
CA ARG A 176 19.60 1.63 -6.61
C ARG A 176 20.60 0.51 -6.87
N ASP A 177 21.78 0.77 -7.43
CA ASP A 177 22.81 -0.24 -7.64
C ASP A 177 23.53 -0.62 -6.33
N THR A 178 23.68 0.35 -5.43
CA THR A 178 24.17 0.17 -4.05
C THR A 178 23.19 -0.72 -3.28
N TRP A 179 21.91 -0.38 -3.30
CA TRP A 179 20.87 -1.20 -2.68
C TRP A 179 20.79 -2.60 -3.31
N ALA A 180 20.87 -2.72 -4.64
CA ALA A 180 20.86 -4.02 -5.31
C ALA A 180 22.00 -4.93 -4.82
N SER A 181 23.20 -4.37 -4.63
CA SER A 181 24.37 -5.11 -4.15
C SER A 181 24.22 -5.55 -2.69
N GLN A 182 23.74 -4.65 -1.81
CA GLN A 182 23.48 -4.95 -0.40
C GLN A 182 22.36 -5.97 -0.23
N ARG A 183 21.24 -5.82 -0.97
CA ARG A 183 20.11 -6.75 -0.94
C ARG A 183 20.53 -8.15 -1.37
N HIS A 184 21.39 -8.26 -2.38
CA HIS A 184 21.95 -9.54 -2.81
C HIS A 184 22.77 -10.20 -1.70
N ALA A 185 23.64 -9.44 -1.02
CA ALA A 185 24.43 -9.96 0.10
C ALA A 185 23.55 -10.39 1.29
N ILE A 186 22.51 -9.61 1.62
CA ILE A 186 21.55 -9.96 2.68
C ILE A 186 20.78 -11.24 2.31
N SER A 187 20.30 -11.33 1.07
CA SER A 187 19.54 -12.49 0.57
C SER A 187 20.39 -13.75 0.39
N ALA A 188 21.72 -13.68 0.46
CA ALA A 188 22.57 -14.86 0.45
C ALA A 188 22.43 -15.70 1.73
N ILE A 189 21.92 -15.10 2.81
CA ILE A 189 21.60 -15.80 4.06
C ILE A 189 20.17 -16.38 3.93
N PRO A 190 19.96 -17.71 4.04
CA PRO A 190 18.66 -18.32 3.78
C PRO A 190 17.51 -17.77 4.63
N ALA A 191 17.74 -17.51 5.92
CA ALA A 191 16.72 -16.92 6.80
C ALA A 191 16.29 -15.50 6.35
N ASN A 192 17.23 -14.70 5.85
CA ASN A 192 16.95 -13.38 5.33
C ASN A 192 16.26 -13.45 3.97
N HIS A 193 16.58 -14.45 3.14
CA HIS A 193 15.89 -14.67 1.88
C HIS A 193 14.39 -14.90 2.09
N GLU A 194 14.03 -15.79 3.01
CA GLU A 194 12.62 -16.03 3.36
C GLU A 194 11.96 -14.78 3.97
N SER A 195 12.67 -14.04 4.82
CA SER A 195 12.17 -12.80 5.40
C SER A 195 11.92 -11.71 4.34
N LEU A 196 12.84 -11.54 3.40
CA LEU A 196 12.69 -10.61 2.27
C LEU A 196 11.52 -11.02 1.36
N LYS A 197 11.35 -12.33 1.12
CA LYS A 197 10.20 -12.84 0.35
C LYS A 197 8.88 -12.50 1.02
N LEU A 198 8.78 -12.63 2.35
CA LEU A 198 7.60 -12.24 3.12
C LEU A 198 7.31 -10.73 3.01
N ILE A 199 8.34 -9.89 3.09
CA ILE A 199 8.24 -8.42 2.91
C ILE A 199 7.76 -8.08 1.49
N ASP A 200 8.41 -8.67 0.48
CA ASP A 200 8.15 -8.42 -0.93
C ASP A 200 6.72 -8.82 -1.33
N SER A 201 6.25 -9.98 -0.87
CA SER A 201 4.96 -10.55 -1.26
C SER A 201 3.78 -10.03 -0.45
N ALA A 202 4.00 -9.35 0.69
CA ALA A 202 2.92 -8.82 1.51
C ALA A 202 1.94 -7.95 0.70
N LEU A 203 0.66 -7.91 1.08
CA LEU A 203 -0.36 -7.13 0.37
C LEU A 203 0.07 -5.66 0.18
N PHE A 204 0.49 -5.02 1.26
CA PHE A 204 1.08 -3.68 1.31
C PHE A 204 1.84 -3.55 2.66
N ALA A 205 2.51 -2.42 2.88
CA ALA A 205 3.17 -2.12 4.15
C ALA A 205 2.34 -1.14 5.00
N LEU A 206 2.21 -1.40 6.30
CA LEU A 206 1.68 -0.47 7.29
C LEU A 206 2.82 0.03 8.18
N CYS A 207 2.97 1.33 8.32
CA CYS A 207 3.92 1.96 9.21
C CYS A 207 3.17 2.56 10.40
N LEU A 208 3.34 1.96 11.58
CA LEU A 208 2.84 2.52 12.84
C LEU A 208 3.91 3.46 13.39
N ASP A 209 3.65 4.76 13.35
CA ASP A 209 4.58 5.78 13.81
C ASP A 209 4.18 6.29 15.20
N ASP A 210 5.17 6.45 16.08
CA ASP A 210 4.98 7.08 17.38
C ASP A 210 4.95 8.62 17.30
N GLU A 211 5.23 9.18 16.13
CA GLU A 211 5.19 10.61 15.86
C GLU A 211 3.78 11.18 16.01
N ALA A 212 3.71 12.45 16.40
CA ALA A 212 2.47 13.23 16.44
C ALA A 212 2.71 14.62 15.82
N PRO A 213 2.77 14.71 14.48
CA PRO A 213 3.09 15.96 13.80
C PRO A 213 2.07 17.06 14.13
N SER A 214 2.54 18.21 14.60
CA SER A 214 1.70 19.33 15.04
C SER A 214 1.51 20.43 14.00
N ASP A 215 2.33 20.43 12.93
CA ASP A 215 2.29 21.44 11.89
C ASP A 215 2.46 20.82 10.49
N PRO A 216 2.08 21.55 9.42
CA PRO A 216 2.12 21.01 8.06
C PRO A 216 3.53 20.64 7.55
N VAL A 217 4.58 21.33 8.03
CA VAL A 217 5.96 21.06 7.61
C VAL A 217 6.43 19.75 8.24
N HIS A 218 6.22 19.59 9.54
CA HIS A 218 6.55 18.33 10.23
C HIS A 218 5.74 17.16 9.67
N MET A 219 4.44 17.35 9.40
CA MET A 219 3.61 16.34 8.73
C MET A 219 4.20 15.95 7.36
N THR A 220 4.60 16.94 6.54
CA THR A 220 5.19 16.69 5.23
C THR A 220 6.46 15.86 5.34
N GLN A 221 7.35 16.18 6.28
CA GLN A 221 8.59 15.44 6.51
C GLN A 221 8.30 13.98 6.92
N VAL A 222 7.39 13.76 7.88
CA VAL A 222 7.01 12.43 8.36
C VAL A 222 6.39 11.57 7.26
N MET A 223 5.48 12.15 6.46
CA MET A 223 4.76 11.39 5.43
C MET A 223 5.58 11.18 4.15
N LEU A 224 6.50 12.09 3.82
CA LEU A 224 7.33 12.00 2.60
C LEU A 224 8.54 11.08 2.77
N HIS A 225 9.25 11.18 3.90
CA HIS A 225 10.50 10.43 4.11
C HIS A 225 10.69 9.89 5.53
N GLY A 226 10.08 10.51 6.55
CA GLY A 226 10.28 10.13 7.95
C GLY A 226 11.76 10.13 8.35
N ASP A 227 12.12 9.26 9.27
CA ASP A 227 13.51 8.98 9.67
C ASP A 227 14.18 7.91 8.78
N GLY A 228 13.46 7.37 7.80
CA GLY A 228 13.86 6.26 6.94
C GLY A 228 13.92 4.88 7.62
N MET A 229 13.73 4.79 8.94
CA MET A 229 13.82 3.53 9.69
C MET A 229 12.52 2.73 9.62
N ASN A 230 11.38 3.42 9.66
CA ASN A 230 10.05 2.81 9.75
C ASN A 230 9.29 2.82 8.41
N ARG A 231 10.00 2.61 7.30
CA ARG A 231 9.47 2.64 5.92
C ARG A 231 10.07 1.53 5.08
N TRP A 232 9.31 1.03 4.11
CA TRP A 232 9.80 0.14 3.06
C TRP A 232 9.48 0.76 1.70
N PHE A 233 10.34 1.68 1.25
CA PHE A 233 10.06 2.55 0.10
C PHE A 233 9.93 1.81 -1.23
N ASP A 234 10.43 0.58 -1.31
CA ASP A 234 10.30 -0.27 -2.49
C ASP A 234 8.88 -0.84 -2.67
N LYS A 235 8.04 -0.82 -1.63
CA LYS A 235 6.68 -1.36 -1.71
C LYS A 235 5.85 -0.58 -2.73
N SER A 236 4.83 -1.23 -3.31
CA SER A 236 3.85 -0.57 -4.18
C SER A 236 3.25 0.69 -3.55
N PHE A 237 2.91 0.59 -2.27
CA PHE A 237 2.62 1.71 -1.39
C PHE A 237 2.80 1.29 0.07
N GLN A 238 2.94 2.28 0.94
CA GLN A 238 2.90 2.13 2.39
C GLN A 238 1.86 3.05 3.01
N LEU A 239 1.02 2.48 3.88
CA LEU A 239 0.06 3.21 4.69
C LEU A 239 0.74 3.63 5.99
N ILE A 240 0.82 4.93 6.26
CA ILE A 240 1.42 5.48 7.48
C ILE A 240 0.29 5.89 8.42
N VAL A 241 0.38 5.53 9.70
CA VAL A 241 -0.56 5.96 10.75
C VAL A 241 0.21 6.40 11.99
N CYS A 242 0.16 7.69 12.29
CA CYS A 242 0.81 8.34 13.45
C CYS A 242 -0.01 8.19 14.75
N LYS A 243 0.57 8.61 15.89
CA LYS A 243 0.04 8.43 17.26
C LYS A 243 -1.29 9.14 17.59
N GLN A 244 -1.88 9.84 16.62
CA GLN A 244 -3.18 10.52 16.74
C GLN A 244 -4.07 10.28 15.51
N GLY A 245 -3.81 9.20 14.77
CA GLY A 245 -4.60 8.79 13.61
C GLY A 245 -4.24 9.50 12.31
N LEU A 246 -3.48 10.61 12.36
CA LEU A 246 -2.96 11.26 11.16
C LEU A 246 -2.30 10.23 10.26
N SER A 247 -2.74 10.18 9.01
CA SER A 247 -2.44 9.07 8.11
C SER A 247 -2.24 9.51 6.68
N ALA A 248 -1.43 8.75 5.96
CA ALA A 248 -1.09 9.01 4.58
C ALA A 248 -0.77 7.71 3.82
N ILE A 249 -0.80 7.80 2.50
CA ILE A 249 -0.17 6.82 1.60
C ILE A 249 1.10 7.45 1.05
N ASN A 250 2.21 6.71 1.11
CA ASN A 250 3.46 7.02 0.43
C ASN A 250 3.80 5.92 -0.59
#